data_AF-A0A4Q9DJS0-F1
#
_entry.id   AF-A0A4Q9DJS0-F1
#
_cell.length_a   1.000
_cell.length_b   1.000
_cell.length_c   1.000
_cell.angle_alpha   90.00
_cell.angle_beta   90.00
_cell.angle_gamma   90.00
#
_symmetry.space_group_name_H-M   'P 1'
#
loop_
_entity.id
_entity.type
_entity.pdbx_description
1 polymer ?
#
loop_
_entity_poly.entity_id
_entity_poly.type
_entity_poly.pdbx_seq_one_letter_code
_entity_poly.pdbx_strand_id
1 'polypeptide(L)'
;MADILQMYRDAINSDCPERKIDEIADILEYGKVNKEMVKVLIYEMMEHARREQDGAIKESLFNAMSLAAVHQNIGEDIEWDPLLNDLETVNVTYLEDIILCLGFSRKAKYLSVIKTYLSHPKQQIVQCAEEAIEEINYKMNKVNTQKGK
;
A
#
# COMPACT_ATOMS: atom_id res chain seq x y z
N MET A 1 -10.37 -18.71 12.10
CA MET A 1 -10.35 -17.36 11.50
C MET A 1 -11.02 -17.48 10.15
N ALA A 2 -11.94 -16.58 9.82
CA ALA A 2 -12.41 -16.45 8.45
C ALA A 2 -11.21 -16.14 7.54
N ASP A 3 -11.22 -16.70 6.33
CA ASP A 3 -10.21 -16.43 5.32
C ASP A 3 -10.38 -14.98 4.85
N ILE A 4 -9.41 -14.11 5.12
CA ILE A 4 -9.46 -12.69 4.77
C ILE A 4 -9.70 -12.48 3.27
N LEU A 5 -9.24 -13.42 2.44
CA LEU A 5 -9.48 -13.39 1.00
C LEU A 5 -10.95 -13.61 0.66
N GLN A 6 -11.60 -14.55 1.35
CA GLN A 6 -13.04 -14.77 1.18
C GLN A 6 -13.84 -13.57 1.68
N MET A 7 -13.45 -12.99 2.82
CA MET A 7 -14.07 -11.77 3.35
C MET A 7 -14.03 -10.63 2.33
N TYR A 8 -12.88 -10.44 1.67
CA TYR A 8 -12.74 -9.43 0.62
C TYR A 8 -13.63 -9.71 -0.58
N ARG A 9 -13.66 -10.96 -1.06
CA ARG A 9 -14.50 -11.35 -2.21
C ARG A 9 -15.99 -11.18 -1.92
N ASP A 10 -16.40 -11.41 -0.68
CA ASP A 10 -17.78 -11.14 -0.24
C ASP A 10 -18.02 -9.63 -0.12
N ALA A 11 -17.05 -8.86 0.39
CA ALA A 11 -17.12 -7.41 0.55
C ALA A 11 -17.34 -6.68 -0.78
N ILE A 12 -16.57 -7.00 -1.82
CA ILE A 12 -16.66 -6.32 -3.13
C ILE A 12 -18.00 -6.52 -3.83
N ASN A 13 -18.75 -7.57 -3.46
CA ASN A 13 -20.05 -7.88 -4.03
C ASN A 13 -21.21 -7.49 -3.10
N SER A 14 -20.93 -6.80 -1.99
CA SER A 14 -21.93 -6.38 -1.02
C SER A 14 -22.61 -5.07 -1.41
N ASP A 15 -23.69 -4.72 -0.69
CA ASP A 15 -24.40 -3.45 -0.88
C ASP A 15 -23.59 -2.21 -0.41
N CYS A 16 -22.50 -2.42 0.36
CA CYS A 16 -21.62 -1.37 0.86
C CYS A 16 -20.15 -1.82 0.83
N PRO A 17 -19.57 -2.00 -0.38
CA PRO A 17 -18.22 -2.53 -0.53
C PRO A 17 -17.16 -1.71 0.21
N GLU A 18 -17.24 -0.39 0.14
CA GLU A 18 -16.33 0.56 0.78
C GLU A 18 -16.22 0.29 2.28
N ARG A 19 -17.37 0.24 2.97
CA ARG A 19 -17.43 -0.02 4.41
C ARG A 19 -16.87 -1.40 4.77
N LYS A 20 -17.15 -2.41 3.93
CA LYS A 20 -16.65 -3.77 4.17
C LYS A 20 -15.16 -3.91 3.91
N ILE A 21 -14.62 -3.14 2.97
CA ILE A 21 -13.17 -3.04 2.75
C ILE A 21 -12.51 -2.31 3.92
N ASP A 22 -13.13 -1.27 4.48
CA ASP A 22 -12.62 -0.60 5.69
C ASP A 22 -12.57 -1.54 6.90
N GLU A 23 -13.59 -2.39 7.09
CA GLU A 23 -13.56 -3.44 8.12
C GLU A 23 -12.39 -4.43 7.91
N ILE A 24 -12.00 -4.68 6.65
CA ILE A 24 -10.83 -5.51 6.32
C ILE A 24 -9.53 -4.74 6.57
N ALA A 25 -9.50 -3.43 6.30
CA ALA A 25 -8.38 -2.55 6.59
C ALA A 25 -8.03 -2.56 8.09
N ASP A 26 -9.03 -2.50 8.97
CA ASP A 26 -8.86 -2.65 10.42
C ASP A 26 -8.21 -3.99 10.80
N ILE A 27 -8.60 -5.08 10.13
CA ILE A 27 -8.00 -6.41 10.34
C ILE A 27 -6.55 -6.44 9.86
N LEU A 28 -6.24 -5.74 8.76
CA LEU A 28 -4.88 -5.62 8.23
C LEU A 28 -4.01 -4.72 9.11
N GLU A 29 -4.58 -3.78 9.86
CA GLU A 29 -3.84 -2.92 10.78
C GLU A 29 -3.57 -3.61 12.13
N TYR A 30 -4.61 -4.17 12.75
CA TYR A 30 -4.55 -4.66 14.13
C TYR A 30 -4.52 -6.19 14.25
N GLY A 31 -4.95 -6.90 13.21
CA GLY A 31 -5.13 -8.35 13.23
C GLY A 31 -3.85 -9.14 12.96
N LYS A 32 -3.87 -10.41 13.37
CA LYS A 32 -2.88 -11.42 12.93
C LYS A 32 -3.47 -12.20 11.78
N VAL A 33 -2.99 -11.96 10.58
CA VAL A 33 -3.44 -12.62 9.36
C VAL A 33 -2.32 -13.41 8.70
N ASN A 34 -2.71 -14.40 7.89
CA ASN A 34 -1.76 -15.20 7.13
C ASN A 34 -1.14 -14.34 6.04
N LYS A 35 0.19 -14.16 6.08
CA LYS A 35 0.92 -13.32 5.12
C LYS A 35 0.75 -13.74 3.67
N GLU A 36 0.69 -15.03 3.38
CA GLU A 36 0.51 -15.50 2.00
C GLU A 36 -0.89 -15.16 1.49
N MET A 37 -1.91 -15.20 2.35
CA MET A 37 -3.26 -14.74 2.00
C MET A 37 -3.30 -13.23 1.78
N VAL A 38 -2.60 -12.45 2.62
CA VAL A 38 -2.49 -10.99 2.46
C VAL A 38 -1.81 -10.63 1.15
N LYS A 39 -0.79 -11.38 0.72
CA LYS A 39 -0.15 -11.15 -0.58
C LYS A 39 -1.13 -11.32 -1.74
N VAL A 40 -1.86 -12.43 -1.75
CA VAL A 40 -2.88 -12.70 -2.77
C VAL A 40 -3.95 -11.60 -2.76
N LEU A 41 -4.42 -11.23 -1.56
CA LEU A 41 -5.40 -10.17 -1.38
C LEU A 41 -4.94 -8.83 -1.98
N ILE A 42 -3.70 -8.42 -1.73
CA ILE A 42 -3.17 -7.15 -2.26
C ILE A 42 -3.14 -7.16 -3.78
N TYR A 43 -2.74 -8.26 -4.41
CA TYR A 43 -2.77 -8.33 -5.88
C TYR A 43 -4.20 -8.26 -6.43
N GLU A 44 -5.19 -8.85 -5.75
CA GLU A 44 -6.61 -8.69 -6.13
C GLU A 44 -7.07 -7.23 -5.94
N MET A 45 -6.70 -6.59 -4.83
CA MET A 45 -7.02 -5.18 -4.55
C MET A 45 -6.38 -4.23 -5.56
N MET A 46 -5.13 -4.44 -5.94
CA MET A 46 -4.46 -3.65 -6.98
C MET A 46 -5.20 -3.72 -8.31
N GLU A 47 -5.53 -4.93 -8.77
CA GLU A 47 -6.24 -5.10 -10.04
C GLU A 47 -7.65 -4.52 -9.99
N HIS A 48 -8.31 -4.58 -8.83
CA HIS A 48 -9.61 -3.96 -8.63
C HIS A 48 -9.51 -2.43 -8.66
N ALA A 49 -8.61 -1.84 -7.86
CA ALA A 49 -8.44 -0.39 -7.76
C ALA A 49 -8.15 0.27 -9.13
N ARG A 50 -7.44 -0.43 -10.01
CA ARG A 50 -7.15 0.04 -11.39
C ARG A 50 -8.39 0.14 -12.27
N ARG A 51 -9.39 -0.73 -12.06
CA ARG A 51 -10.62 -0.78 -12.85
C ARG A 51 -11.76 -0.01 -12.20
N GLU A 52 -11.67 0.19 -10.89
CA GLU A 52 -12.67 0.90 -10.08
C GLU A 52 -12.81 2.36 -10.50
N GLN A 53 -14.07 2.78 -10.66
CA GLN A 53 -14.49 4.14 -11.00
C GLN A 53 -15.11 4.86 -9.81
N ASP A 54 -15.65 4.13 -8.83
CA ASP A 54 -16.16 4.69 -7.59
C ASP A 54 -15.00 5.15 -6.70
N GLY A 55 -14.97 6.46 -6.44
CA GLY A 55 -13.89 7.07 -5.67
C GLY A 55 -13.81 6.59 -4.22
N ALA A 56 -14.93 6.23 -3.60
CA ALA A 56 -14.98 5.78 -2.20
C ALA A 56 -14.44 4.35 -2.09
N ILE A 57 -14.87 3.45 -2.97
CA ILE A 57 -14.34 2.08 -3.02
C ILE A 57 -12.84 2.12 -3.31
N LYS A 58 -12.43 2.95 -4.26
CA LYS A 58 -11.01 3.12 -4.60
C LYS A 58 -10.17 3.62 -3.42
N GLU A 59 -10.71 4.55 -2.63
CA GLU A 59 -10.09 5.03 -1.39
C GLU A 59 -9.88 3.88 -0.40
N SER A 60 -10.95 3.14 -0.08
CA SER A 60 -10.89 2.01 0.84
C SER A 60 -9.89 0.94 0.37
N LEU A 61 -9.80 0.67 -0.94
CA LEU A 61 -8.82 -0.26 -1.50
C LEU A 61 -7.38 0.20 -1.27
N PHE A 62 -7.07 1.47 -1.54
CA PHE A 62 -5.72 2.01 -1.35
C PHE A 62 -5.33 2.06 0.13
N ASN A 63 -6.24 2.51 0.99
CA ASN A 63 -6.04 2.50 2.44
C ASN A 63 -5.79 1.08 2.98
N ALA A 64 -6.60 0.08 2.56
CA ALA A 64 -6.39 -1.30 2.98
C ALA A 64 -5.01 -1.85 2.55
N MET A 65 -4.57 -1.53 1.33
CA MET A 65 -3.24 -1.92 0.84
C MET A 65 -2.10 -1.25 1.62
N SER A 66 -2.22 0.03 1.94
CA SER A 66 -1.19 0.77 2.69
C SER A 66 -1.08 0.25 4.13
N LEU A 67 -2.19 0.02 4.82
CA LEU A 67 -2.20 -0.59 6.15
C LEU A 67 -1.60 -2.00 6.15
N ALA A 68 -1.90 -2.81 5.12
CA ALA A 68 -1.25 -4.12 4.98
C ALA A 68 0.28 -4.00 4.81
N ALA A 69 0.75 -3.05 3.99
CA ALA A 69 2.17 -2.82 3.77
C ALA A 69 2.89 -2.41 5.07
N VAL A 70 2.27 -1.51 5.85
CA VAL A 70 2.79 -0.96 7.10
C VAL A 70 2.79 -2.00 8.23
N HIS A 71 1.64 -2.67 8.45
CA HIS A 71 1.41 -3.44 9.68
C HIS A 71 1.66 -4.94 9.53
N GLN A 72 1.48 -5.51 8.34
CA GLN A 72 1.66 -6.95 8.15
C GLN A 72 3.11 -7.35 7.78
N ASN A 73 4.00 -6.37 7.59
CA ASN A 73 5.40 -6.59 7.22
C ASN A 73 5.52 -7.53 6.01
N ILE A 74 4.76 -7.20 4.97
CA ILE A 74 4.71 -7.91 3.67
C ILE A 74 5.09 -7.00 2.51
N GLY A 75 5.26 -5.69 2.74
CA GLY A 75 5.52 -4.71 1.66
C GLY A 75 6.72 -5.11 0.78
N GLU A 76 7.79 -5.64 1.38
CA GLU A 76 9.00 -6.12 0.68
C GLU A 76 8.72 -7.27 -0.31
N ASP A 77 7.70 -8.09 -0.03
CA ASP A 77 7.33 -9.27 -0.82
C ASP A 77 6.39 -8.94 -1.99
N ILE A 78 5.90 -7.70 -2.08
CA ILE A 78 4.95 -7.26 -3.10
C ILE A 78 5.67 -6.48 -4.22
N GLU A 79 5.19 -6.67 -5.46
CA GLU A 79 5.56 -5.83 -6.60
C GLU A 79 4.51 -4.75 -6.81
N TRP A 80 4.88 -3.51 -6.48
CA TRP A 80 4.03 -2.32 -6.51
C TRP A 80 4.10 -1.56 -7.84
N ASP A 81 4.92 -2.02 -8.80
CA ASP A 81 5.02 -1.46 -10.16
C ASP A 81 3.64 -1.20 -10.82
N PRO A 82 2.60 -2.05 -10.64
CA PRO A 82 1.28 -1.77 -11.20
C PRO A 82 0.66 -0.45 -10.73
N LEU A 83 0.97 0.01 -9.51
CA LEU A 83 0.47 1.28 -8.97
C LEU A 83 1.16 2.50 -9.59
N LEU A 84 2.35 2.33 -10.18
CA LEU A 84 3.12 3.43 -10.76
C LEU A 84 2.50 3.96 -12.05
N ASN A 85 1.85 3.09 -12.83
CA ASN A 85 1.31 3.44 -14.14
C ASN A 85 0.20 4.49 -14.08
N ASP A 86 -0.44 4.61 -12.90
CA ASP A 86 -1.62 5.46 -12.73
C ASP A 86 -1.31 6.73 -11.89
N LEU A 87 -0.07 6.90 -11.42
CA LEU A 87 0.35 7.98 -10.50
C LEU A 87 0.11 9.40 -11.02
N GLU A 88 0.22 9.64 -12.32
CA GLU A 88 -0.04 10.96 -12.91
C GLU A 88 -1.53 11.32 -12.94
N THR A 89 -2.40 10.31 -12.85
CA THR A 89 -3.86 10.44 -12.96
C THR A 89 -4.57 10.20 -11.63
N VAL A 90 -3.83 9.71 -10.64
CA VAL A 90 -4.34 9.38 -9.32
C VAL A 90 -4.72 10.66 -8.59
N ASN A 91 -5.93 10.65 -8.01
CA ASN A 91 -6.35 11.73 -7.14
C ASN A 91 -5.37 11.83 -5.96
N VAL A 92 -5.03 13.05 -5.58
CA VAL A 92 -4.18 13.34 -4.42
C VAL A 92 -4.64 12.61 -3.15
N THR A 93 -5.93 12.29 -3.03
CA THR A 93 -6.49 11.46 -1.94
C THR A 93 -5.79 10.11 -1.79
N TYR A 94 -5.39 9.45 -2.89
CA TYR A 94 -4.78 8.11 -2.85
C TYR A 94 -3.25 8.14 -2.85
N LEU A 95 -2.69 9.34 -3.02
CA LEU A 95 -1.26 9.49 -3.26
C LEU A 95 -0.44 9.09 -2.04
N GLU A 96 -0.95 9.35 -0.85
CA GLU A 96 -0.31 8.99 0.42
C GLU A 96 -0.22 7.47 0.57
N ASP A 97 -1.34 6.77 0.37
CA ASP A 97 -1.38 5.31 0.44
C ASP A 97 -0.40 4.66 -0.54
N ILE A 98 -0.31 5.18 -1.76
CA ILE A 98 0.62 4.66 -2.76
C ILE A 98 2.06 4.94 -2.31
N ILE A 99 2.39 6.16 -1.88
CA ILE A 99 3.74 6.49 -1.39
C ILE A 99 4.13 5.60 -0.21
N LEU A 100 3.22 5.35 0.73
CA LEU A 100 3.44 4.42 1.84
C LEU A 100 3.71 3.00 1.34
N CYS A 101 2.91 2.47 0.41
CA CYS A 101 3.16 1.17 -0.18
C CYS A 101 4.56 1.08 -0.82
N LEU A 102 4.97 2.12 -1.56
CA LEU A 102 6.29 2.18 -2.18
C LEU A 102 7.42 2.28 -1.13
N GLY A 103 7.24 3.07 -0.08
CA GLY A 103 8.21 3.19 1.03
C GLY A 103 8.40 1.87 1.78
N PHE A 104 7.30 1.25 2.20
CA PHE A 104 7.29 -0.01 2.93
C PHE A 104 7.63 -1.23 2.08
N SER A 105 7.71 -1.08 0.75
CA SER A 105 8.37 -2.07 -0.10
C SER A 105 9.86 -2.20 0.18
N ARG A 106 10.49 -1.14 0.72
CA ARG A 106 11.93 -1.01 0.96
C ARG A 106 12.81 -1.30 -0.27
N LYS A 107 12.24 -1.20 -1.48
CA LYS A 107 12.94 -1.43 -2.76
C LYS A 107 13.46 -0.10 -3.30
N ALA A 108 14.78 0.00 -3.45
CA ALA A 108 15.45 1.21 -3.93
C ALA A 108 14.96 1.69 -5.32
N LYS A 109 14.39 0.80 -6.14
CA LYS A 109 13.85 1.16 -7.47
C LYS A 109 12.73 2.21 -7.41
N TYR A 110 12.02 2.34 -6.29
CA TYR A 110 10.94 3.33 -6.15
C TYR A 110 11.42 4.71 -5.67
N LEU A 111 12.69 4.85 -5.24
CA LEU A 111 13.21 6.12 -4.71
C LEU A 111 13.08 7.28 -5.71
N SER A 112 13.33 7.03 -6.99
CA SER A 112 13.25 8.09 -8.01
C SER A 112 11.82 8.61 -8.14
N VAL A 113 10.82 7.73 -8.04
CA VAL A 113 9.41 8.09 -8.09
C VAL A 113 9.02 8.84 -6.81
N ILE A 114 9.34 8.30 -5.62
CA ILE A 114 8.97 8.95 -4.35
C ILE A 114 9.57 10.37 -4.26
N LYS A 115 10.80 10.56 -4.73
CA LYS A 115 11.47 11.87 -4.73
C LYS A 115 10.76 12.95 -5.54
N THR A 116 9.92 12.60 -6.53
CA THR A 116 9.16 13.61 -7.28
C THR A 116 8.13 14.33 -6.40
N TYR A 117 7.75 13.72 -5.27
CA TYR A 117 6.76 14.26 -4.34
C TYR A 117 7.34 15.15 -3.23
N LEU A 118 8.67 15.28 -3.13
CA LEU A 118 9.34 16.18 -2.17
C LEU A 118 9.11 17.67 -2.43
N SER A 119 8.58 18.03 -3.60
CA SER A 119 8.22 19.41 -3.96
C SER A 119 6.72 19.58 -4.18
N HIS A 120 5.90 18.65 -3.68
CA HIS A 120 4.46 18.71 -3.84
C HIS A 120 3.84 19.89 -3.06
N PRO A 121 2.82 20.59 -3.58
CA PRO A 121 2.23 21.76 -2.92
C PRO A 121 1.54 21.45 -1.58
N LYS A 122 1.11 20.21 -1.37
CA LYS A 122 0.55 19.75 -0.08
C LYS A 122 1.67 19.22 0.81
N GLN A 123 1.85 19.84 1.98
CA GLN A 123 2.86 19.47 2.96
C GLN A 123 2.73 18.00 3.45
N GLN A 124 1.51 17.51 3.60
CA GLN A 124 1.22 16.12 3.98
C GLN A 124 1.86 15.11 3.02
N ILE A 125 1.80 15.37 1.72
CA ILE A 125 2.43 14.52 0.69
C ILE A 125 3.95 14.57 0.79
N VAL A 126 4.51 15.74 1.06
CA VAL A 126 5.96 15.92 1.24
C VAL A 126 6.44 15.09 2.44
N GLN A 127 5.74 15.17 3.58
CA GLN A 127 6.05 14.40 4.78
C GLN A 127 5.97 12.88 4.51
N CYS A 128 4.90 12.44 3.86
CA CYS A 128 4.73 11.04 3.47
C CYS A 128 5.89 10.55 2.57
N ALA A 129 6.34 11.38 1.62
CA ALA A 129 7.48 11.07 0.76
C ALA A 129 8.82 11.00 1.54
N GLU A 130 9.04 11.90 2.51
CA GLU A 130 10.21 11.87 3.39
C GLU A 130 10.25 10.57 4.21
N GLU A 131 9.14 10.22 4.86
CA GLU A 131 9.00 8.97 5.64
C GLU A 131 9.25 7.73 4.78
N ALA A 132 8.67 7.68 3.57
CA ALA A 132 8.87 6.57 2.66
C ALA A 132 10.35 6.43 2.20
N ILE A 133 11.05 7.55 2.00
CA ILE A 133 12.49 7.55 1.68
C ILE A 133 13.31 7.05 2.88
N GLU A 134 12.96 7.46 4.10
CA GLU A 134 13.61 6.99 5.33
C GLU A 134 13.47 5.48 5.52
N GLU A 135 12.27 4.93 5.30
CA GLU A 135 12.03 3.48 5.38
C GLU A 135 12.90 2.68 4.40
N ILE A 136 13.01 3.14 3.15
CA ILE A 136 13.89 2.49 2.15
C ILE A 136 15.36 2.59 2.59
N ASN A 137 15.81 3.76 3.02
CA ASN A 137 17.21 3.99 3.41
C ASN A 137 17.60 3.21 4.67
N TYR A 138 16.70 3.10 5.66
CA TYR A 138 16.93 2.34 6.88
C TYR A 138 17.30 0.87 6.57
N LYS A 139 16.60 0.26 5.60
CA LYS A 139 16.93 -1.10 5.14
C LYS A 139 18.26 -1.17 4.41
N MET A 140 18.54 -0.23 3.51
CA MET A 140 19.80 -0.20 2.77
C MET A 140 21.01 -0.13 3.72
N ASN A 141 20.91 0.70 4.76
CA ASN A 141 21.96 0.85 5.77
C ASN A 141 22.12 -0.41 6.64
N LYS A 142 21.03 -1.12 6.97
CA LYS A 142 21.08 -2.44 7.63
C LYS A 142 21.73 -3.52 6.75
N VAL A 143 21.45 -3.54 5.45
CA VAL A 143 22.05 -4.53 4.53
C VAL A 143 23.55 -4.28 4.36
N ASN A 144 23.97 -3.02 4.24
CA ASN A 144 25.38 -2.65 4.09
C ASN A 144 26.22 -2.97 5.34
N THR A 145 25.64 -2.81 6.53
CA THR A 145 26.30 -3.16 7.81
C THR A 145 26.40 -4.66 8.05
N GLN A 146 25.55 -5.49 7.42
CA GLN A 146 25.61 -6.95 7.50
C GLN A 146 26.55 -7.58 6.47
N LYS A 147 26.77 -6.94 5.31
CA LYS A 147 27.71 -7.42 4.27
C LYS A 147 29.18 -7.07 4.53
N GLY A 148 29.46 -6.21 5.50
CA GLY A 148 30.81 -5.81 5.91
C GLY A 148 31.38 -6.59 7.10
N LYS A 149 30.80 -7.75 7.44
CA LYS A 149 31.27 -8.65 8.50
C LYS A 149 31.67 -10.00 7.92
#